data_AF-A0A657BDF2-F1
#
_entry.id   AF-A0A657BDF2-F1
#
_cell.length_a   1.000
_cell.length_b   1.000
_cell.length_c   1.000
_cell.angle_alpha   90.00
_cell.angle_beta   90.00
_cell.angle_gamma   90.00
#
_symmetry.space_group_name_H-M   'P 1'
#
loop_
_entity.id
_entity.type
_entity.pdbx_description
1 polymer ?
#
loop_
_entity_poly.entity_id
_entity_poly.type
_entity_poly.pdbx_seq_one_letter_code
_entity_poly.pdbx_strand_id
1 'polypeptide(L)'
;MESLVSAQELASTQVDLVAQKLKACGDELRIQVLQCLRADAFGVLELTQIFDTKQSGMSHHLKVLSKAGLVEAQREGNSIFYRRPIQKQRGIEFLVASQLFGILDLLPLHPDIERRMQEIRDQRAVQSQAFFNRNTDRFAEQQELICDHEQYAQTSLDLLQASVSGANARVLEVGPGEGRFLSMLGAYYKQIDAVDTSQQMLTKAKLHCQESKLKNVTLIHGQTGDLVKRGAQYSGVVMNMVLHHVPAPAQLFKECAQLIEPEGALVVCDLSHHNQDWTKENCGDLWLGFETEELTNWAESAGFSEDESVFIGLRNGFQIQVHRYIRR
;
A
#
# COMPACT_ATOMS: atom_id res chain seq x y z
N MET A 1 9.83 -18.11 -42.20
CA MET A 1 8.42 -18.47 -42.53
C MET A 1 7.55 -18.17 -41.32
N GLU A 2 7.64 -16.95 -40.82
CA GLU A 2 6.84 -16.40 -39.72
C GLU A 2 6.77 -14.88 -39.95
N SER A 3 5.68 -14.28 -39.52
CA SER A 3 5.26 -12.87 -39.70
C SER A 3 4.57 -12.57 -41.03
N LEU A 4 3.24 -12.60 -40.97
CA LEU A 4 2.30 -11.65 -41.60
C LEU A 4 0.90 -12.12 -41.19
N VAL A 5 0.53 -11.92 -39.92
CA VAL A 5 -0.89 -11.95 -39.54
C VAL A 5 -1.57 -10.84 -40.34
N SER A 6 -2.63 -11.15 -41.09
CA SER A 6 -3.27 -10.14 -41.95
C SER A 6 -3.92 -9.05 -41.09
N ALA A 7 -3.96 -7.82 -41.59
CA ALA A 7 -4.57 -6.69 -40.87
C ALA A 7 -6.06 -6.94 -40.51
N GLN A 8 -6.76 -7.78 -41.29
CA GLN A 8 -8.13 -8.21 -41.00
C GLN A 8 -8.22 -9.18 -39.82
N GLU A 9 -7.30 -10.15 -39.71
CA GLU A 9 -7.24 -11.07 -38.56
C GLU A 9 -6.85 -10.33 -37.27
N LEU A 10 -5.95 -9.35 -37.36
CA LEU A 10 -5.64 -8.45 -36.25
C LEU A 10 -6.86 -7.64 -35.80
N ALA A 11 -7.61 -7.05 -36.74
CA ALA A 11 -8.81 -6.29 -36.43
C ALA A 11 -9.93 -7.15 -35.82
N SER A 12 -10.17 -8.37 -36.33
CA SER A 12 -11.17 -9.28 -35.75
C SER A 12 -10.82 -9.69 -34.32
N THR A 13 -9.54 -9.99 -34.09
CA THR A 13 -9.04 -10.39 -32.76
C THR A 13 -9.20 -9.27 -31.73
N GLN A 14 -8.99 -8.01 -32.13
CA GLN A 14 -9.19 -6.85 -31.24
C GLN A 14 -10.68 -6.65 -30.89
N VAL A 15 -11.59 -6.80 -31.85
CA VAL A 15 -13.04 -6.71 -31.60
C VAL A 15 -13.50 -7.81 -30.65
N ASP A 16 -13.05 -9.05 -30.86
CA ASP A 16 -13.37 -10.19 -29.98
C ASP A 16 -12.90 -9.94 -28.56
N LEU A 17 -11.74 -9.32 -28.39
CA LEU A 17 -11.21 -9.00 -27.09
C LEU A 17 -12.04 -7.93 -26.35
N VAL A 18 -12.43 -6.86 -27.05
CA VAL A 18 -13.32 -5.84 -26.48
C VAL A 18 -14.65 -6.48 -26.09
N ALA A 19 -15.23 -7.30 -26.97
CA ALA A 19 -16.49 -8.01 -26.70
C ALA A 19 -16.39 -8.94 -25.48
N GLN A 20 -15.26 -9.64 -25.30
CA GLN A 20 -15.02 -10.50 -24.13
C GLN A 20 -15.01 -9.71 -22.82
N LYS A 21 -14.34 -8.55 -22.78
CA LYS A 21 -14.34 -7.67 -21.58
C LYS A 21 -15.73 -7.12 -21.29
N LEU A 22 -16.43 -6.62 -22.30
CA LEU A 22 -17.79 -6.11 -22.13
C LEU A 22 -18.77 -7.21 -21.67
N LYS A 23 -18.65 -8.42 -22.22
CA LYS A 23 -19.42 -9.59 -21.77
C LYS A 23 -19.06 -10.01 -20.35
N ALA A 24 -17.81 -9.84 -19.95
CA ALA A 24 -17.37 -10.06 -18.57
C ALA A 24 -17.95 -9.03 -17.59
N CYS A 25 -18.21 -7.80 -18.05
CA CYS A 25 -18.84 -6.75 -17.25
C CYS A 25 -20.36 -6.73 -17.33
N GLY A 26 -21.00 -7.50 -18.22
CA GLY A 26 -22.46 -7.53 -18.39
C GLY A 26 -23.24 -8.17 -17.23
N ASP A 27 -22.69 -8.22 -16.02
CA ASP A 27 -23.30 -8.78 -14.80
C ASP A 27 -23.01 -7.84 -13.64
N GLU A 28 -24.04 -7.52 -12.88
CA GLU A 28 -24.00 -6.51 -11.83
C GLU A 28 -22.97 -6.84 -10.73
N LEU A 29 -22.94 -8.10 -10.27
CA LEU A 29 -22.03 -8.53 -9.22
C LEU A 29 -20.56 -8.39 -9.67
N ARG A 30 -20.24 -8.74 -10.91
CA ARG A 30 -18.89 -8.55 -11.47
C ARG A 30 -18.48 -7.08 -11.53
N ILE A 31 -19.41 -6.17 -11.87
CA ILE A 31 -19.14 -4.73 -11.81
C ILE A 31 -18.83 -4.29 -10.37
N GLN A 32 -19.67 -4.69 -9.41
CA GLN A 32 -19.47 -4.31 -8.01
C GLN A 32 -18.16 -4.89 -7.45
N VAL A 33 -17.78 -6.12 -7.81
CA VAL A 33 -16.47 -6.71 -7.48
C VAL A 33 -15.34 -5.84 -8.02
N LEU A 34 -15.41 -5.42 -9.28
CA LEU A 34 -14.39 -4.52 -9.85
C LEU A 34 -14.36 -3.18 -9.12
N GLN A 35 -15.49 -2.62 -8.69
CA GLN A 35 -15.53 -1.39 -7.89
C GLN A 35 -14.83 -1.58 -6.53
N CYS A 36 -15.07 -2.69 -5.83
CA CYS A 36 -14.37 -3.01 -4.57
C CYS A 36 -12.86 -3.14 -4.75
N LEU A 37 -12.42 -3.70 -5.87
CA LEU A 37 -11.00 -3.93 -6.19
C LEU A 37 -10.27 -2.66 -6.70
N ARG A 38 -10.89 -1.48 -6.60
CA ARG A 38 -10.30 -0.21 -7.08
C ARG A 38 -8.94 0.08 -6.43
N ALA A 39 -8.86 -0.09 -5.12
CA ALA A 39 -7.69 0.30 -4.33
C ALA A 39 -7.32 -0.73 -3.25
N ASP A 40 -7.92 -1.92 -3.31
CA ASP A 40 -7.71 -3.00 -2.36
C ASP A 40 -7.56 -4.32 -3.10
N ALA A 41 -6.84 -5.25 -2.48
CA ALA A 41 -6.84 -6.65 -2.85
C ALA A 41 -7.67 -7.45 -1.83
N PHE A 42 -8.50 -8.38 -2.31
CA PHE A 42 -9.32 -9.25 -1.46
C PHE A 42 -9.20 -10.72 -1.84
N GLY A 43 -9.13 -11.58 -0.83
CA GLY A 43 -9.24 -13.02 -0.99
C GLY A 43 -10.67 -13.44 -1.34
N VAL A 44 -10.81 -14.65 -1.89
CA VAL A 44 -12.13 -15.19 -2.28
C VAL A 44 -13.10 -15.21 -1.11
N LEU A 45 -12.64 -15.58 0.09
CA LEU A 45 -13.49 -15.65 1.28
C LEU A 45 -13.94 -14.26 1.75
N GLU A 46 -13.07 -13.26 1.66
CA GLU A 46 -13.42 -11.88 2.00
C GLU A 46 -14.44 -11.33 1.01
N LEU A 47 -14.27 -11.60 -0.30
CA LEU A 47 -15.26 -11.24 -1.31
C LEU A 47 -16.60 -11.95 -1.08
N THR A 48 -16.60 -13.22 -0.66
CA THR A 48 -17.85 -13.91 -0.32
C THR A 48 -18.59 -13.25 0.84
N GLN A 49 -17.85 -12.76 1.84
CA GLN A 49 -18.42 -12.01 2.96
C GLN A 49 -18.93 -10.63 2.53
N ILE A 50 -18.16 -9.91 1.70
CA ILE A 50 -18.51 -8.58 1.18
C ILE A 50 -19.77 -8.65 0.31
N PHE A 51 -19.99 -9.72 -0.43
CA PHE A 51 -21.12 -9.83 -1.37
C PHE A 51 -22.26 -10.75 -0.90
N ASP A 52 -22.12 -11.39 0.27
CA ASP A 52 -23.06 -12.42 0.75
C ASP A 52 -23.33 -13.51 -0.29
N THR A 53 -22.24 -14.09 -0.80
CA THR A 53 -22.30 -15.13 -1.85
C THR A 53 -21.58 -16.40 -1.40
N LYS A 54 -21.90 -17.53 -2.05
CA LYS A 54 -21.15 -18.79 -1.84
C LYS A 54 -19.79 -18.73 -2.53
N GLN A 55 -18.78 -19.35 -1.93
CA GLN A 55 -17.42 -19.43 -2.46
C GLN A 55 -17.33 -19.98 -3.88
N SER A 56 -18.14 -20.99 -4.23
CA SER A 56 -18.17 -21.53 -5.59
C SER A 56 -18.68 -20.52 -6.61
N GLY A 57 -19.68 -19.70 -6.24
CA GLY A 57 -20.20 -18.61 -7.05
C GLY A 57 -19.14 -17.52 -7.24
N MET A 58 -18.56 -17.02 -6.15
CA MET A 58 -17.53 -15.98 -6.22
C MET A 58 -16.31 -16.42 -7.04
N SER A 59 -15.84 -17.66 -6.84
CA SER A 59 -14.75 -18.24 -7.66
C SER A 59 -15.09 -18.27 -9.14
N HIS A 60 -16.35 -18.53 -9.51
CA HIS A 60 -16.79 -18.49 -10.90
C HIS A 60 -16.72 -17.07 -11.48
N HIS A 61 -17.24 -16.07 -10.78
CA HIS A 61 -17.17 -14.67 -11.22
C HIS A 61 -15.71 -14.21 -11.41
N LEU A 62 -14.84 -14.51 -10.43
CA LEU A 62 -13.41 -14.19 -10.50
C LEU A 62 -12.71 -14.89 -11.67
N LYS A 63 -13.03 -16.16 -11.93
CA LYS A 63 -12.51 -16.88 -13.10
C LYS A 63 -12.90 -16.20 -14.41
N VAL A 64 -14.14 -15.71 -14.52
CA VAL A 64 -14.59 -15.02 -15.74
C VAL A 64 -13.89 -13.66 -15.89
N LEU A 65 -13.79 -12.89 -14.80
CA LEU A 65 -13.08 -11.61 -14.80
C LEU A 65 -11.58 -11.78 -15.12
N SER A 66 -10.95 -12.82 -14.57
CA SER A 66 -9.53 -13.12 -14.79
C SER A 66 -9.27 -13.52 -16.25
N LYS A 67 -10.12 -14.37 -16.83
CA LYS A 67 -10.05 -14.71 -18.26
C LYS A 67 -10.20 -13.50 -19.17
N ALA A 68 -10.98 -12.50 -18.76
CA ALA A 68 -11.13 -11.24 -19.49
C ALA A 68 -10.00 -10.23 -19.20
N GLY A 69 -9.03 -10.55 -18.34
CA GLY A 69 -7.96 -9.65 -17.93
C GLY A 69 -8.49 -8.39 -17.23
N LEU A 70 -9.52 -8.53 -16.39
CA LEU A 70 -10.10 -7.45 -15.58
C LEU A 70 -9.77 -7.58 -14.10
N VAL A 71 -9.25 -8.73 -13.69
CA VAL A 71 -8.65 -8.96 -12.37
C VAL A 71 -7.41 -9.84 -12.54
N GLU A 72 -6.46 -9.67 -11.63
CA GLU A 72 -5.31 -10.55 -11.50
C GLU A 72 -5.27 -11.15 -10.09
N ALA A 73 -4.69 -12.34 -9.99
CA ALA A 73 -4.50 -13.05 -8.74
C ALA A 73 -3.06 -12.84 -8.27
N GLN A 74 -2.89 -12.32 -7.06
CA GLN A 74 -1.61 -12.22 -6.37
C GLN A 74 -1.59 -13.26 -5.24
N ARG A 75 -0.52 -14.04 -5.20
CA ARG A 75 -0.29 -14.97 -4.10
C ARG A 75 0.37 -14.22 -2.95
N GLU A 76 -0.17 -14.43 -1.77
CA GLU A 76 0.21 -13.74 -0.54
C GLU A 76 0.39 -14.80 0.55
N GLY A 77 1.49 -15.55 0.48
CA GLY A 77 1.71 -16.73 1.32
C GLY A 77 0.85 -17.91 0.87
N ASN A 78 0.07 -18.47 1.79
CA ASN A 78 -0.86 -19.58 1.52
C ASN A 78 -2.22 -19.12 0.96
N SER A 79 -2.42 -17.82 0.79
CA SER A 79 -3.68 -17.24 0.31
C SER A 79 -3.51 -16.58 -1.06
N ILE A 80 -4.61 -16.51 -1.81
CA ILE A 80 -4.68 -15.80 -3.09
C ILE A 80 -5.62 -14.61 -2.92
N PHE A 81 -5.11 -13.42 -3.24
CA PHE A 81 -5.87 -12.18 -3.27
C PHE A 81 -6.06 -11.76 -4.73
N TYR A 82 -7.20 -11.16 -5.00
CA TYR A 82 -7.53 -10.61 -6.31
C TYR A 82 -7.46 -9.09 -6.23
N ARG A 83 -6.94 -8.45 -7.28
CA ARG A 83 -6.94 -6.99 -7.48
C ARG A 83 -7.21 -6.66 -8.94
N ARG A 84 -7.45 -5.38 -9.25
CA ARG A 84 -7.41 -4.91 -10.64
C ARG A 84 -5.99 -5.07 -11.21
N PRO A 85 -5.82 -5.36 -12.52
CA PRO A 85 -4.52 -5.53 -13.11
C PRO A 85 -3.65 -4.28 -12.99
N ILE A 86 -2.40 -4.45 -12.61
CA ILE A 86 -1.42 -3.36 -12.59
C ILE A 86 -0.98 -3.05 -14.02
N GLN A 87 -0.89 -1.76 -14.33
CA GLN A 87 -0.62 -1.23 -15.66
C GLN A 87 0.83 -1.48 -16.11
N LYS A 88 1.11 -2.67 -16.66
CA LYS A 88 2.46 -3.04 -17.12
C LYS A 88 2.65 -2.98 -18.65
N GLN A 89 1.59 -2.86 -19.44
CA GLN A 89 1.65 -2.98 -20.91
C GLN A 89 0.82 -1.94 -21.67
N ARG A 90 1.30 -1.53 -22.85
CA ARG A 90 0.59 -0.68 -23.80
C ARG A 90 -0.17 -1.56 -24.81
N GLY A 91 -1.46 -1.33 -25.00
CA GLY A 91 -2.27 -2.07 -25.97
C GLY A 91 -3.77 -1.83 -25.81
N ILE A 92 -4.56 -2.25 -26.81
CA ILE A 92 -6.01 -2.05 -26.80
C ILE A 92 -6.68 -2.75 -25.62
N GLU A 93 -6.17 -3.90 -25.19
CA GLU A 93 -6.71 -4.65 -24.06
C GLU A 93 -6.67 -3.85 -22.77
N PHE A 94 -5.53 -3.20 -22.55
CA PHE A 94 -5.31 -2.32 -21.43
C PHE A 94 -6.18 -1.07 -21.53
N LEU A 95 -6.24 -0.43 -22.72
CA LEU A 95 -7.05 0.76 -22.93
C LEU A 95 -8.52 0.51 -22.59
N VAL A 96 -9.11 -0.60 -23.07
CA VAL A 96 -10.50 -0.95 -22.77
C VAL A 96 -10.73 -1.13 -21.27
N ALA A 97 -9.84 -1.86 -20.58
CA ALA A 97 -9.93 -2.06 -19.13
C ALA A 97 -9.81 -0.72 -18.38
N SER A 98 -8.85 0.14 -18.76
CA SER A 98 -8.65 1.44 -18.14
C SER A 98 -9.86 2.38 -18.28
N GLN A 99 -10.50 2.42 -19.45
CA GLN A 99 -11.70 3.23 -19.67
C GLN A 99 -12.89 2.68 -18.89
N LEU A 100 -13.05 1.35 -18.85
CA LEU A 100 -14.06 0.71 -18.00
C LEU A 100 -13.85 1.09 -16.54
N PHE A 101 -12.65 0.91 -16.00
CA PHE A 101 -12.33 1.26 -14.61
C PHE A 101 -12.57 2.74 -14.32
N GLY A 102 -12.17 3.63 -15.22
CA GLY A 102 -12.45 5.07 -15.11
C GLY A 102 -13.95 5.36 -14.99
N ILE A 103 -14.79 4.69 -15.78
CA ILE A 103 -16.25 4.82 -15.68
C ILE A 103 -16.76 4.27 -14.33
N LEU A 104 -16.29 3.08 -13.92
CA LEU A 104 -16.71 2.45 -12.67
C LEU A 104 -16.33 3.28 -11.44
N ASP A 105 -15.21 3.98 -11.51
CA ASP A 105 -14.68 4.80 -10.40
C ASP A 105 -15.42 6.12 -10.21
N LEU A 106 -16.23 6.53 -11.20
CA LEU A 106 -17.18 7.65 -11.09
C LEU A 106 -18.49 7.25 -10.40
N LEU A 107 -18.78 5.94 -10.33
CA LEU A 107 -19.99 5.43 -9.71
C LEU A 107 -19.76 5.24 -8.20
N PRO A 108 -20.70 5.69 -7.33
CA PRO A 108 -20.58 5.45 -5.90
C PRO A 108 -20.70 3.95 -5.62
N LEU A 109 -19.95 3.50 -4.61
CA LEU A 109 -20.11 2.14 -4.08
C LEU A 109 -21.39 2.08 -3.22
N HIS A 110 -22.07 0.94 -3.23
CA HIS A 110 -23.24 0.75 -2.38
C HIS A 110 -22.82 0.82 -0.89
N PRO A 111 -23.55 1.55 -0.01
CA PRO A 111 -23.15 1.74 1.40
C PRO A 111 -22.94 0.42 2.17
N ASP A 112 -23.77 -0.60 1.92
CA ASP A 112 -23.59 -1.92 2.54
C ASP A 112 -22.32 -2.66 2.11
N ILE A 113 -21.86 -2.42 0.89
CA ILE A 113 -20.60 -3.00 0.39
C ILE A 113 -19.43 -2.27 1.06
N GLU A 114 -19.48 -0.93 1.10
CA GLU A 114 -18.48 -0.11 1.78
C GLU A 114 -18.34 -0.48 3.26
N ARG A 115 -19.47 -0.64 3.97
CA ARG A 115 -19.48 -1.10 5.37
C ARG A 115 -18.81 -2.46 5.54
N ARG A 116 -19.14 -3.45 4.69
CA ARG A 116 -18.56 -4.80 4.77
C ARG A 116 -17.07 -4.81 4.40
N MET A 117 -16.64 -3.96 3.46
CA MET A 117 -15.21 -3.76 3.18
C MET A 117 -14.49 -3.20 4.41
N GLN A 118 -15.09 -2.24 5.11
CA GLN A 118 -14.50 -1.70 6.33
C GLN A 118 -14.39 -2.77 7.42
N GLU A 119 -15.40 -3.62 7.59
CA GLU A 119 -15.35 -4.75 8.54
C GLU A 119 -14.19 -5.72 8.24
N ILE A 120 -13.93 -6.03 6.96
CA ILE A 120 -12.77 -6.85 6.57
C ILE A 120 -11.46 -6.15 6.92
N ARG A 121 -11.33 -4.85 6.65
CA ARG A 121 -10.13 -4.08 6.98
C ARG A 121 -9.89 -4.03 8.49
N ASP A 122 -10.94 -3.84 9.28
CA ASP A 122 -10.87 -3.86 10.75
C ASP A 122 -10.46 -5.25 11.26
N GLN A 123 -10.99 -6.32 10.67
CA GLN A 123 -10.58 -7.69 11.00
C GLN A 123 -9.10 -7.93 10.71
N ARG A 124 -8.60 -7.48 9.55
CA ARG A 124 -7.17 -7.53 9.20
C ARG A 124 -6.32 -6.72 10.17
N ALA A 125 -6.79 -5.53 10.57
CA ALA A 125 -6.11 -4.68 11.55
C ALA A 125 -5.94 -5.39 12.90
N VAL A 126 -7.02 -5.99 13.40
CA VAL A 126 -7.00 -6.74 14.66
C VAL A 126 -6.06 -7.95 14.57
N GLN A 127 -6.09 -8.69 13.45
CA GLN A 127 -5.22 -9.85 13.25
C GLN A 127 -3.74 -9.46 13.18
N SER A 128 -3.41 -8.43 12.40
CA SER A 128 -2.07 -7.88 12.29
C SER A 128 -1.56 -7.42 13.67
N GLN A 129 -2.35 -6.60 14.38
CA GLN A 129 -2.01 -6.11 15.72
C GLN A 129 -1.80 -7.25 16.73
N ALA A 130 -2.66 -8.28 16.70
CA ALA A 130 -2.53 -9.43 17.59
C ALA A 130 -1.28 -10.26 17.30
N PHE A 131 -0.91 -10.39 16.02
CA PHE A 131 0.33 -11.03 15.61
C PHE A 131 1.56 -10.22 16.09
N PHE A 132 1.53 -8.90 15.90
CA PHE A 132 2.56 -7.99 16.37
C PHE A 132 2.76 -8.04 17.89
N ASN A 133 1.68 -7.96 18.65
CA ASN A 133 1.76 -7.95 20.11
C ASN A 133 2.30 -9.26 20.72
N ARG A 134 2.22 -10.38 19.97
CA ARG A 134 2.67 -11.69 20.44
C ARG A 134 4.14 -11.98 20.15
N ASN A 135 4.72 -11.34 19.12
CA ASN A 135 6.08 -11.65 18.68
C ASN A 135 7.04 -10.44 18.79
N THR A 136 6.68 -9.39 19.53
CA THR A 136 7.40 -8.11 19.71
C THR A 136 8.93 -8.24 19.78
N ASP A 137 9.46 -9.21 20.54
CA ASP A 137 10.91 -9.37 20.73
C ASP A 137 11.58 -10.15 19.60
N ARG A 138 10.84 -11.02 18.88
CA ARG A 138 11.35 -11.76 17.73
C ARG A 138 11.38 -10.93 16.45
N PHE A 139 10.53 -9.90 16.36
CA PHE A 139 10.44 -9.06 15.16
C PHE A 139 11.71 -8.27 14.89
N ALA A 140 12.32 -7.67 15.90
CA ALA A 140 13.55 -6.89 15.68
C ALA A 140 14.64 -7.79 15.06
N GLU A 141 14.84 -8.99 15.61
CA GLU A 141 15.77 -9.98 15.08
C GLU A 141 15.39 -10.46 13.68
N GLN A 142 14.10 -10.61 13.38
CA GLN A 142 13.61 -11.14 12.10
C GLN A 142 13.53 -10.07 10.99
N GLN A 143 13.26 -8.82 11.32
CA GLN A 143 13.32 -7.71 10.37
C GLN A 143 14.76 -7.45 9.92
N GLU A 144 15.73 -7.57 10.82
CA GLU A 144 17.16 -7.50 10.46
C GLU A 144 17.59 -8.64 9.50
N LEU A 145 16.88 -9.78 9.47
CA LEU A 145 17.11 -10.82 8.45
C LEU A 145 16.65 -10.39 7.04
N ILE A 146 15.67 -9.49 6.96
CA ILE A 146 15.21 -8.91 5.69
C ILE A 146 16.13 -7.78 5.27
N CYS A 147 16.34 -6.80 6.15
CA CYS A 147 17.16 -5.62 5.86
C CYS A 147 17.58 -4.93 7.15
N ASP A 148 18.84 -4.48 7.21
CA ASP A 148 19.27 -3.58 8.28
C ASP A 148 18.78 -2.16 8.00
N HIS A 149 18.30 -1.48 9.04
CA HIS A 149 17.83 -0.10 9.02
C HIS A 149 18.83 0.85 8.34
N GLU A 150 20.13 0.66 8.58
CA GLU A 150 21.18 1.51 8.00
C GLU A 150 21.20 1.51 6.47
N GLN A 151 20.64 0.48 5.82
CA GLN A 151 20.68 0.35 4.36
C GLN A 151 19.72 1.30 3.65
N TYR A 152 18.59 1.69 4.26
CA TYR A 152 17.56 2.53 3.64
C TYR A 152 17.29 3.84 4.38
N ALA A 153 17.65 3.94 5.67
CA ALA A 153 17.31 5.09 6.50
C ALA A 153 17.92 6.40 5.96
N GLN A 154 19.19 6.38 5.55
CA GLN A 154 19.83 7.58 5.01
C GLN A 154 19.15 8.05 3.71
N THR A 155 18.85 7.13 2.79
CA THR A 155 18.12 7.43 1.55
C THR A 155 16.76 8.06 1.85
N SER A 156 16.03 7.53 2.83
CA SER A 156 14.71 8.05 3.22
C SER A 156 14.81 9.46 3.80
N LEU A 157 15.84 9.72 4.62
CA LEU A 157 16.12 11.05 5.15
C LEU A 157 16.49 12.04 4.05
N ASP A 158 17.39 11.66 3.13
CA ASP A 158 17.87 12.51 2.05
C ASP A 158 16.72 12.94 1.13
N LEU A 159 15.85 11.98 0.76
CA LEU A 159 14.67 12.26 -0.03
C LEU A 159 13.72 13.22 0.69
N LEU A 160 13.46 13.00 1.98
CA LEU A 160 12.62 13.89 2.78
C LEU A 160 13.19 15.31 2.84
N GLN A 161 14.49 15.46 3.09
CA GLN A 161 15.15 16.76 3.25
C GLN A 161 15.19 17.58 1.96
N ALA A 162 15.26 16.92 0.81
CA ALA A 162 15.28 17.60 -0.48
C ALA A 162 13.97 18.36 -0.78
N SER A 163 12.85 18.05 -0.11
CA SER A 163 11.60 18.82 -0.20
C SER A 163 11.26 19.56 1.09
N VAL A 164 11.54 18.95 2.24
CA VAL A 164 11.19 19.50 3.56
C VAL A 164 12.43 20.16 4.16
N SER A 165 12.78 21.31 3.59
CA SER A 165 13.95 22.07 4.01
C SER A 165 13.69 22.92 5.26
N GLY A 166 14.54 22.78 6.28
CA GLY A 166 14.60 23.69 7.41
C GLY A 166 14.13 23.10 8.75
N ALA A 167 14.89 23.41 9.80
CA ALA A 167 14.71 22.80 11.11
C ALA A 167 13.38 23.11 11.82
N ASN A 168 12.62 24.11 11.35
CA ASN A 168 11.32 24.46 11.93
C ASN A 168 10.15 23.69 11.31
N ALA A 169 10.39 22.89 10.25
CA ALA A 169 9.37 22.02 9.68
C ALA A 169 8.89 21.00 10.72
N ARG A 170 7.59 20.71 10.68
CA ARG A 170 6.97 19.67 11.51
C ARG A 170 6.86 18.39 10.67
N VAL A 171 7.48 17.32 11.13
CA VAL A 171 7.55 16.04 10.41
C VAL A 171 6.82 14.96 11.20
N LEU A 172 6.13 14.08 10.49
CA LEU A 172 5.49 12.89 11.06
C LEU A 172 6.25 11.63 10.61
N GLU A 173 6.65 10.79 11.55
CA GLU A 173 6.99 9.40 11.27
C GLU A 173 5.79 8.51 11.57
N VAL A 174 5.34 7.75 10.57
CA VAL A 174 4.31 6.71 10.74
C VAL A 174 5.01 5.39 10.97
N GLY A 175 4.66 4.69 12.05
CA GLY A 175 5.25 3.42 12.45
C GLY A 175 6.74 3.53 12.82
N PRO A 176 7.11 4.34 13.84
CA PRO A 176 8.51 4.50 14.24
C PRO A 176 9.17 3.23 14.79
N GLY A 177 8.40 2.18 15.08
CA GLY A 177 8.89 0.95 15.68
C GLY A 177 9.61 1.23 17.01
N GLU A 178 10.86 0.80 17.12
CA GLU A 178 11.69 1.05 18.31
C GLU A 178 12.33 2.46 18.33
N GLY A 179 12.09 3.28 17.31
CA GLY A 179 12.51 4.68 17.25
C GLY A 179 13.88 4.93 16.63
N ARG A 180 14.51 3.94 15.98
CA ARG A 180 15.85 4.08 15.37
C ARG A 180 15.95 5.30 14.45
N PHE A 181 14.95 5.53 13.60
CA PHE A 181 14.93 6.64 12.66
C PHE A 181 14.66 8.01 13.31
N LEU A 182 14.01 8.04 14.48
CA LEU A 182 13.73 9.28 15.24
C LEU A 182 15.02 10.02 15.62
N SER A 183 16.12 9.30 15.86
CA SER A 183 17.42 9.94 16.12
C SER A 183 17.95 10.69 14.91
N MET A 184 17.74 10.13 13.71
CA MET A 184 18.13 10.77 12.46
C MET A 184 17.27 12.01 12.21
N LEU A 185 15.94 11.89 12.31
CA LEU A 185 15.04 13.04 12.20
C LEU A 185 15.35 14.12 13.24
N GLY A 186 15.59 13.70 14.49
CA GLY A 186 15.83 14.56 15.65
C GLY A 186 17.08 15.43 15.56
N ALA A 187 18.05 15.02 14.73
CA ALA A 187 19.24 15.82 14.44
C ALA A 187 18.95 17.04 13.53
N TYR A 188 17.86 17.00 12.75
CA TYR A 188 17.55 18.01 11.73
C TYR A 188 16.27 18.82 12.02
N TYR A 189 15.22 18.19 12.53
CA TYR A 189 13.91 18.82 12.72
C TYR A 189 13.64 19.10 14.20
N LYS A 190 13.04 20.26 14.52
CA LYS A 190 12.71 20.66 15.90
C LYS A 190 11.38 20.12 16.40
N GLN A 191 10.51 19.65 15.51
CA GLN A 191 9.19 19.13 15.84
C GLN A 191 8.93 17.85 15.05
N ILE A 192 8.97 16.73 15.76
CA ILE A 192 8.72 15.41 15.19
C ILE A 192 7.57 14.80 15.99
N ASP A 193 6.53 14.39 15.28
CA ASP A 193 5.55 13.48 15.85
C ASP A 193 5.80 12.08 15.31
N ALA A 194 5.56 11.07 16.13
CA ALA A 194 5.67 9.68 15.72
C ALA A 194 4.42 8.92 16.15
N VAL A 195 3.71 8.32 15.20
CA VAL A 195 2.44 7.62 15.44
C VAL A 195 2.61 6.12 15.23
N ASP A 196 2.16 5.33 16.20
CA ASP A 196 2.17 3.86 16.11
C ASP A 196 0.89 3.29 16.72
N THR A 197 0.43 2.16 16.20
CA THR A 197 -0.73 1.43 16.72
C THR A 197 -0.35 0.56 17.93
N SER A 198 0.92 0.21 18.06
CA SER A 198 1.45 -0.64 19.12
C SER A 198 1.95 0.20 20.30
N GLN A 199 1.24 0.12 21.42
CA GLN A 199 1.67 0.71 22.68
C GLN A 199 3.01 0.13 23.17
N GLN A 200 3.31 -1.13 22.82
CA GLN A 200 4.57 -1.77 23.17
C GLN A 200 5.75 -1.14 22.41
N MET A 201 5.61 -0.93 21.10
CA MET A 201 6.64 -0.27 20.29
C MET A 201 6.88 1.17 20.74
N LEU A 202 5.81 1.92 21.04
CA LEU A 202 5.95 3.26 21.60
C LEU A 202 6.66 3.29 22.96
N THR A 203 6.56 2.22 23.76
CA THR A 203 7.31 2.10 25.01
C THR A 203 8.80 1.96 24.73
N LYS A 204 9.19 1.15 23.73
CA LYS A 204 10.58 1.02 23.27
C LYS A 204 11.10 2.32 22.64
N ALA A 205 10.34 2.93 21.74
CA ALA A 205 10.67 4.23 21.13
C ALA A 205 10.87 5.33 22.19
N LYS A 206 10.05 5.31 23.25
CA LYS A 206 10.22 6.25 24.38
C LYS A 206 11.54 6.04 25.11
N LEU A 207 11.95 4.79 25.35
CA LEU A 207 13.23 4.47 25.94
C LEU A 207 14.38 4.96 25.04
N HIS A 208 14.32 4.66 23.75
CA HIS A 208 15.29 5.12 22.75
C HIS A 208 15.41 6.65 22.72
N CYS A 209 14.29 7.38 22.76
CA CYS A 209 14.28 8.84 22.83
C CYS A 209 14.98 9.35 24.10
N GLN A 210 14.80 8.68 25.24
CA GLN A 210 15.45 9.05 26.50
C GLN A 210 16.96 8.82 26.45
N GLU A 211 17.39 7.67 25.95
CA GLU A 211 18.80 7.29 25.80
C GLU A 211 19.53 8.20 24.81
N SER A 212 18.88 8.50 23.68
CA SER A 212 19.36 9.43 22.64
C SER A 212 19.16 10.91 23.00
N LYS A 213 18.55 11.20 24.16
CA LYS A 213 18.26 12.57 24.67
C LYS A 213 17.46 13.44 23.69
N LEU A 214 16.56 12.82 22.93
CA LEU A 214 15.65 13.51 22.01
C LEU A 214 14.58 14.24 22.80
N LYS A 215 14.49 15.58 22.63
CA LYS A 215 13.53 16.45 23.33
C LYS A 215 12.45 17.02 22.41
N ASN A 216 12.59 16.74 21.12
CA ASN A 216 11.84 17.28 19.99
C ASN A 216 10.87 16.25 19.39
N VAL A 217 10.66 15.12 20.07
CA VAL A 217 9.81 14.02 19.60
C VAL A 217 8.57 13.87 20.49
N THR A 218 7.39 13.84 19.87
CA THR A 218 6.11 13.51 20.50
C THR A 218 5.66 12.13 20.03
N LEU A 219 5.52 11.18 20.95
CA LEU A 219 5.02 9.83 20.66
C LEU A 219 3.51 9.77 20.83
N ILE A 220 2.80 9.25 19.82
CA ILE A 220 1.34 9.22 19.74
C ILE A 220 0.87 7.78 19.54
N HIS A 221 0.09 7.25 20.49
CA HIS A 221 -0.61 5.99 20.31
C HIS A 221 -1.90 6.21 19.52
N GLY A 222 -1.99 5.61 18.34
CA GLY A 222 -3.14 5.76 17.45
C GLY A 222 -2.81 5.43 16.00
N GLN A 223 -3.67 5.88 15.09
CA GLN A 223 -3.51 5.77 13.64
C GLN A 223 -3.51 7.15 12.98
N THR A 224 -3.07 7.21 11.72
CA THR A 224 -3.09 8.43 10.91
C THR A 224 -4.49 9.04 10.81
N GLY A 225 -5.54 8.23 10.71
CA GLY A 225 -6.93 8.69 10.74
C GLY A 225 -7.31 9.46 12.01
N ASP A 226 -6.68 9.20 13.16
CA ASP A 226 -6.91 9.97 14.39
C ASP A 226 -6.28 11.36 14.32
N LEU A 227 -5.11 11.46 13.68
CA LEU A 227 -4.43 12.74 13.44
C LEU A 227 -5.21 13.59 12.44
N VAL A 228 -5.77 12.96 11.40
CA VAL A 228 -6.65 13.62 10.41
C VAL A 228 -7.84 14.26 11.11
N LYS A 229 -8.54 13.51 11.99
CA LYS A 229 -9.69 14.02 12.76
C LYS A 229 -9.33 15.20 13.67
N ARG A 230 -8.07 15.28 14.13
CA ARG A 230 -7.56 16.39 14.95
C ARG A 230 -7.14 17.60 14.12
N GLY A 231 -7.18 17.52 12.79
CA GLY A 231 -6.73 18.58 11.89
C GLY A 231 -5.22 18.82 11.97
N ALA A 232 -4.43 17.79 12.28
CA ALA A 232 -2.98 17.91 12.27
C ALA A 232 -2.46 18.18 10.85
N GLN A 233 -1.36 18.92 10.76
CA GLN A 233 -0.68 19.27 9.51
C GLN A 233 0.83 19.14 9.71
N TYR A 234 1.49 18.66 8.66
CA TYR A 234 2.91 18.35 8.61
C TYR A 234 3.48 18.81 7.27
N SER A 235 4.71 19.31 7.30
CA SER A 235 5.44 19.64 6.07
C SER A 235 6.01 18.39 5.40
N GLY A 236 6.18 17.30 6.17
CA GLY A 236 6.59 16.00 5.65
C GLY A 236 6.07 14.83 6.46
N VAL A 237 5.75 13.73 5.79
CA VAL A 237 5.45 12.43 6.39
C VAL A 237 6.42 11.40 5.83
N VAL A 238 6.95 10.54 6.70
CA VAL A 238 7.82 9.43 6.33
C VAL A 238 7.29 8.14 6.94
N MET A 239 7.33 7.06 6.17
CA MET A 239 7.01 5.70 6.62
C MET A 239 8.05 4.73 6.07
N ASN A 240 8.70 3.99 6.97
CA ASN A 240 9.74 3.04 6.63
C ASN A 240 9.34 1.65 7.08
N MET A 241 9.20 0.70 6.16
CA MET A 241 8.88 -0.70 6.43
C MET A 241 7.55 -0.85 7.20
N VAL A 242 6.55 -0.07 6.81
CA VAL A 242 5.23 -0.04 7.48
C VAL A 242 4.12 -0.58 6.58
N LEU A 243 4.17 -0.27 5.29
CA LEU A 243 3.03 -0.41 4.39
C LEU A 243 2.61 -1.88 4.23
N HIS A 244 3.56 -2.81 4.22
CA HIS A 244 3.31 -4.25 4.13
C HIS A 244 2.59 -4.84 5.35
N HIS A 245 2.47 -4.08 6.45
CA HIS A 245 1.71 -4.44 7.63
C HIS A 245 0.34 -3.73 7.73
N VAL A 246 0.09 -2.76 6.84
CA VAL A 246 -1.12 -1.93 6.86
C VAL A 246 -2.28 -2.67 6.16
N PRO A 247 -3.44 -2.81 6.81
CA PRO A 247 -4.62 -3.50 6.25
C PRO A 247 -5.18 -2.92 4.96
N ALA A 248 -5.09 -1.61 4.81
CA ALA A 248 -5.60 -0.84 3.68
C ALA A 248 -4.56 0.21 3.23
N PRO A 249 -3.49 -0.19 2.51
CA PRO A 249 -2.40 0.68 2.10
C PRO A 249 -2.87 1.96 1.38
N ALA A 250 -3.77 1.83 0.40
CA ALA A 250 -4.28 2.97 -0.35
C ALA A 250 -5.03 4.01 0.51
N GLN A 251 -5.67 3.57 1.60
CA GLN A 251 -6.34 4.47 2.54
C GLN A 251 -5.32 5.28 3.34
N LEU A 252 -4.18 4.68 3.71
CA LEU A 252 -3.08 5.38 4.38
C LEU A 252 -2.53 6.52 3.50
N PHE A 253 -2.36 6.31 2.19
CA PHE A 253 -1.98 7.39 1.27
C PHE A 253 -2.98 8.56 1.30
N LYS A 254 -4.29 8.28 1.29
CA LYS A 254 -5.33 9.33 1.39
C LYS A 254 -5.30 10.09 2.71
N GLU A 255 -4.99 9.41 3.81
CA GLU A 255 -4.84 10.03 5.12
C GLU A 255 -3.58 10.89 5.17
N CYS A 256 -2.45 10.41 4.66
CA CYS A 256 -1.24 11.20 4.50
C CYS A 256 -1.48 12.46 3.65
N ALA A 257 -2.25 12.37 2.56
CA ALA A 257 -2.59 13.54 1.73
C ALA A 257 -3.40 14.61 2.47
N GLN A 258 -4.14 14.23 3.51
CA GLN A 258 -4.88 15.15 4.38
C GLN A 258 -4.01 15.72 5.51
N LEU A 259 -2.96 15.01 5.88
CA LEU A 259 -2.00 15.41 6.93
C LEU A 259 -0.85 16.26 6.40
N ILE A 260 -0.60 16.25 5.09
CA ILE A 260 0.51 16.96 4.47
C ILE A 260 0.03 18.28 3.87
N GLU A 261 0.75 19.34 4.20
CA GLU A 261 0.54 20.69 3.64
C GLU A 261 0.78 20.69 2.12
N PRO A 262 0.16 21.59 1.33
CA PRO A 262 0.52 21.77 -0.08
C PRO A 262 2.03 21.97 -0.25
N GLU A 263 2.60 21.36 -1.29
CA GLU A 263 4.05 21.28 -1.57
C GLU A 263 4.88 20.50 -0.52
N GLY A 264 4.23 19.91 0.49
CA GLY A 264 4.86 18.99 1.42
C GLY A 264 5.14 17.62 0.80
N ALA A 265 5.95 16.81 1.50
CA ALA A 265 6.44 15.53 0.96
C ALA A 265 5.95 14.31 1.75
N LEU A 266 5.64 13.24 1.02
CA LEU A 266 5.46 11.90 1.54
C LEU A 266 6.65 11.03 1.09
N VAL A 267 7.36 10.44 2.04
CA VAL A 267 8.41 9.44 1.75
C VAL A 267 7.94 8.07 2.20
N VAL A 268 7.96 7.11 1.27
CA VAL A 268 7.57 5.71 1.51
C VAL A 268 8.76 4.82 1.18
N CYS A 269 9.29 4.13 2.19
CA CYS A 269 10.28 3.08 2.04
C CYS A 269 9.64 1.75 2.37
N ASP A 270 9.59 0.82 1.42
CA ASP A 270 9.02 -0.51 1.65
C ASP A 270 9.63 -1.58 0.73
N LEU A 271 9.21 -2.84 0.90
CA LEU A 271 9.67 -3.96 0.09
C LEU A 271 9.06 -3.90 -1.30
N SER A 272 9.90 -4.11 -2.32
CA SER A 272 9.44 -4.52 -3.63
C SER A 272 8.82 -5.91 -3.56
N HIS A 273 7.81 -6.16 -4.39
CA HIS A 273 7.10 -7.43 -4.38
C HIS A 273 8.06 -8.63 -4.47
N HIS A 274 7.84 -9.63 -3.61
CA HIS A 274 8.68 -10.81 -3.52
C HIS A 274 7.86 -12.08 -3.27
N ASN A 275 8.47 -13.24 -3.50
CA ASN A 275 7.83 -14.56 -3.35
C ASN A 275 8.35 -15.32 -2.12
N GLN A 276 8.70 -14.60 -1.05
CA GLN A 276 9.32 -15.17 0.15
C GLN A 276 8.29 -15.34 1.27
N ASP A 277 7.47 -16.41 1.18
CA ASP A 277 6.32 -16.65 2.06
C ASP A 277 6.64 -16.71 3.56
N TRP A 278 7.87 -17.06 3.94
CA TRP A 278 8.31 -17.18 5.34
C TRP A 278 8.17 -15.86 6.13
N THR A 279 8.22 -14.72 5.44
CA THR A 279 8.07 -13.38 6.02
C THR A 279 6.69 -13.17 6.66
N LYS A 280 5.62 -13.79 6.14
CA LYS A 280 4.29 -13.68 6.77
C LYS A 280 4.21 -14.44 8.09
N GLU A 281 4.81 -15.64 8.12
CA GLU A 281 4.79 -16.53 9.28
C GLU A 281 5.70 -16.02 10.41
N ASN A 282 6.80 -15.35 10.04
CA ASN A 282 7.82 -14.90 10.97
C ASN A 282 7.73 -13.40 11.27
N CYS A 283 7.62 -12.57 10.23
CA CYS A 283 7.68 -11.11 10.32
C CYS A 283 6.29 -10.43 10.32
N GLY A 284 5.20 -11.20 10.17
CA GLY A 284 3.84 -10.65 10.30
C GLY A 284 3.39 -9.81 9.11
N ASP A 285 4.09 -9.95 7.99
CA ASP A 285 3.77 -9.29 6.74
C ASP A 285 2.34 -9.68 6.32
N LEU A 286 1.51 -8.67 6.07
CA LEU A 286 0.21 -8.88 5.45
C LEU A 286 0.35 -8.98 3.94
N TRP A 287 1.29 -8.22 3.38
CA TRP A 287 1.60 -8.13 1.95
C TRP A 287 3.07 -8.49 1.72
N LEU A 288 3.36 -9.32 0.72
CA LEU A 288 4.73 -9.69 0.35
C LEU A 288 5.41 -8.59 -0.50
N GLY A 289 5.40 -7.36 0.00
CA GLY A 289 5.86 -6.17 -0.72
C GLY A 289 4.94 -5.75 -1.88
N PHE A 290 5.32 -4.67 -2.55
CA PHE A 290 4.49 -3.99 -3.54
C PHE A 290 5.20 -3.80 -4.88
N GLU A 291 4.42 -3.76 -5.95
CA GLU A 291 4.90 -3.31 -7.25
C GLU A 291 4.96 -1.78 -7.26
N THR A 292 5.96 -1.19 -7.93
CA THR A 292 6.12 0.28 -7.97
C THR A 292 4.89 0.98 -8.51
N GLU A 293 4.29 0.45 -9.57
CA GLU A 293 3.09 1.07 -10.16
C GLU A 293 1.90 1.03 -9.19
N GLU A 294 1.86 0.10 -8.24
CA GLU A 294 0.81 0.08 -7.21
C GLU A 294 0.94 1.29 -6.28
N LEU A 295 2.16 1.57 -5.80
CA LEU A 295 2.44 2.72 -4.94
C LEU A 295 2.14 4.04 -5.67
N THR A 296 2.60 4.17 -6.93
CA THR A 296 2.34 5.36 -7.76
C THR A 296 0.84 5.58 -7.97
N ASN A 297 0.08 4.53 -8.30
CA ASN A 297 -1.37 4.65 -8.49
C ASN A 297 -2.11 5.09 -7.22
N TRP A 298 -1.71 4.59 -6.04
CA TRP A 298 -2.28 5.01 -4.77
C TRP A 298 -1.92 6.46 -4.42
N ALA A 299 -0.67 6.85 -4.65
CA ALA A 299 -0.21 8.22 -4.44
C ALA A 299 -0.95 9.22 -5.34
N GLU A 300 -1.05 8.94 -6.65
CA GLU A 300 -1.79 9.79 -7.59
C GLU A 300 -3.28 9.88 -7.24
N SER A 301 -3.90 8.76 -6.87
CA SER A 301 -5.31 8.73 -6.45
C SER A 301 -5.57 9.52 -5.15
N ALA A 302 -4.56 9.68 -4.30
CA ALA A 302 -4.61 10.52 -3.10
C ALA A 302 -4.27 12.00 -3.40
N GLY A 303 -3.85 12.31 -4.63
CA GLY A 303 -3.49 13.65 -5.09
C GLY A 303 -2.04 14.03 -4.80
N PHE A 304 -1.14 13.06 -4.77
CA PHE A 304 0.29 13.32 -4.86
C PHE A 304 0.78 13.20 -6.31
N SER A 305 1.97 13.73 -6.57
CA SER A 305 2.76 13.33 -7.74
C SER A 305 4.08 12.72 -7.32
N GLU A 306 4.45 11.62 -7.98
CA GLU A 306 5.79 11.05 -7.85
C GLU A 306 6.85 12.04 -8.34
N ASP A 307 7.93 12.13 -7.57
CA ASP A 307 9.04 13.04 -7.83
C ASP A 307 10.36 12.30 -7.98
N GLU A 308 10.71 11.45 -7.00
CA GLU A 308 11.95 10.69 -7.04
C GLU A 308 11.79 9.29 -6.44
N SER A 309 12.45 8.29 -7.02
CA SER A 309 12.44 6.91 -6.52
C SER A 309 13.82 6.26 -6.58
N VAL A 310 14.15 5.47 -5.56
CA VAL A 310 15.44 4.81 -5.38
C VAL A 310 15.21 3.35 -5.02
N PHE A 311 15.94 2.46 -5.70
CA PHE A 311 15.89 1.02 -5.45
C PHE A 311 17.19 0.53 -4.81
N ILE A 312 17.07 -0.26 -3.76
CA ILE A 312 18.19 -0.78 -2.97
C ILE A 312 18.10 -2.31 -3.01
N GLY A 313 19.01 -2.93 -3.76
CA GLY A 313 19.09 -4.40 -3.86
C GLY A 313 19.78 -5.01 -2.63
N LEU A 314 19.18 -6.03 -2.04
CA LEU A 314 19.70 -6.74 -0.88
C LEU A 314 20.27 -8.11 -1.27
N ARG A 315 21.30 -8.57 -0.56
CA ARG A 315 22.02 -9.82 -0.88
C ARG A 315 21.18 -11.09 -0.68
N ASN A 316 20.13 -11.00 0.13
CA ASN A 316 19.19 -12.07 0.45
C ASN A 316 18.00 -12.15 -0.53
N GLY A 317 18.06 -11.45 -1.66
CA GLY A 317 17.06 -11.51 -2.72
C GLY A 317 15.83 -10.62 -2.51
N PHE A 318 15.82 -9.81 -1.45
CA PHE A 318 14.87 -8.70 -1.33
C PHE A 318 15.37 -7.47 -2.09
N GLN A 319 14.44 -6.60 -2.43
CA GLN A 319 14.71 -5.27 -2.93
C GLN A 319 13.83 -4.31 -2.15
N ILE A 320 14.42 -3.19 -1.73
CA ILE A 320 13.70 -2.07 -1.14
C ILE A 320 13.49 -1.02 -2.21
N GLN A 321 12.33 -0.39 -2.19
CA GLN A 321 12.02 0.79 -2.97
C GLN A 321 11.70 1.94 -2.02
N VAL A 322 12.30 3.10 -2.28
CA VAL A 322 12.07 4.34 -1.54
C VAL A 322 11.55 5.38 -2.52
N HIS A 323 10.34 5.88 -2.28
CA HIS A 323 9.68 6.86 -3.14
C HIS A 323 9.43 8.15 -2.38
N ARG A 324 9.65 9.28 -3.05
CA ARG A 324 9.20 10.60 -2.65
C ARG A 324 8.04 11.02 -3.54
N TYR A 325 6.95 11.42 -2.89
CA TYR A 325 5.78 11.99 -3.51
C TYR A 325 5.53 13.40 -2.96
N ILE A 326 5.11 14.33 -3.82
CA ILE A 326 4.83 15.73 -3.47
C ILE A 326 3.33 15.98 -3.48
N ARG A 327 2.84 16.68 -2.44
CA ARG A 327 1.43 17.05 -2.31
C ARG A 327 1.13 18.25 -3.21
N ARG A 328 0.28 18.06 -4.22
CA ARG A 328 -0.18 19.13 -5.11
C ARG A 328 -1.36 19.92 -4.55
#